data_AF-A0A1E4JYZ5-F1
#
_entry.id   AF-A0A1E4JYZ5-F1
#
_cell.length_a   1.000
_cell.length_b   1.000
_cell.length_c   1.000
_cell.angle_alpha   90.00
_cell.angle_beta   90.00
_cell.angle_gamma   90.00
#
_symmetry.space_group_name_H-M   'P 1'
#
loop_
_entity.id
_entity.type
_entity.pdbx_description
1 polymer ?
#
loop_
_entity_poly.entity_id
_entity_poly.type
_entity_poly.pdbx_seq_one_letter_code
_entity_poly.pdbx_strand_id
1 'polypeptide(L)'
;MFRSGIALALSLAACAAHADGERLAFVTSVQGNANLQTWADANGLSGLAAADRICRQRATAAGLAEADQFVAWMSDSNDDAYCRVHGLPGKRSANCGLTQLPTNAGPWWRRDGRPFADVASASFTTDAILNPLNVTELNTVSTAPLAFTGTSPLGARDTIFVGCGDWTAATSGTSAAGGRTTSTAQAWSLGRLVNCNSPAPLYCLQRGSGPALPKAASRGRVAFVTTQTYSGDLGASVEAQGQTGLAAADAICQTQAQAAALPRPTTYRAWLSDTGVPAASRFANDGPWYRLDGQRIASSLQQLQSGSIETPINLDAAGAYVQNFGAWTGTTASGTPGTANCSGWTATTGATGTYGVVNTTLATWTQELTPLACTLPQRLYCLADNDTLFADTF
;
A
#
# COMPACT_ATOMS: atom_id res chain seq x y z
N MET A 1 45.16 29.67 -19.43
CA MET A 1 44.63 28.65 -18.50
C MET A 1 43.33 29.16 -17.91
N PHE A 2 42.19 28.85 -18.54
CA PHE A 2 40.87 29.12 -17.95
C PHE A 2 40.43 27.85 -17.23
N ARG A 3 40.34 27.90 -15.90
CA ARG A 3 39.83 26.78 -15.09
C ARG A 3 38.31 26.87 -15.05
N SER A 4 37.67 25.85 -15.63
CA SER A 4 36.26 25.51 -15.45
C SER A 4 35.94 25.31 -13.97
N GLY A 5 34.91 25.99 -13.49
CA GLY A 5 34.17 25.62 -12.29
C GLY A 5 32.80 25.12 -12.70
N ILE A 6 32.63 23.80 -12.85
CA ILE A 6 31.32 23.18 -12.98
C ILE A 6 30.72 23.16 -11.57
N ALA A 7 29.74 24.03 -11.32
CA ALA A 7 28.93 23.97 -10.12
C ALA A 7 28.00 22.76 -10.22
N LEU A 8 28.31 21.71 -9.45
CA LEU A 8 27.45 20.57 -9.27
C LEU A 8 26.24 21.02 -8.43
N ALA A 9 25.11 21.29 -9.08
CA ALA A 9 23.86 21.54 -8.38
C ALA A 9 23.38 20.21 -7.76
N LEU A 10 23.68 19.97 -6.48
CA LEU A 10 22.97 18.97 -5.70
C LEU A 10 21.50 19.42 -5.62
N SER A 11 20.62 18.71 -6.31
CA SER A 11 19.19 18.81 -6.05
C SER A 11 18.91 18.23 -4.66
N LEU A 12 18.95 19.07 -3.64
CA LEU A 12 18.30 18.79 -2.37
C LEU A 12 16.83 18.55 -2.68
N ALA A 13 16.38 17.30 -2.58
CA ALA A 13 14.97 17.01 -2.51
C ALA A 13 14.42 17.78 -1.31
N ALA A 14 13.73 18.89 -1.56
CA ALA A 14 13.05 19.64 -0.51
C ALA A 14 12.11 18.64 0.19
N CYS A 15 12.30 18.44 1.50
CA CYS A 15 11.26 17.77 2.29
C CYS A 15 9.96 18.50 2.02
N ALA A 16 8.88 17.76 1.74
CA ALA A 16 7.56 18.36 1.74
C ALA A 16 7.39 19.06 3.11
N ALA A 17 7.14 20.37 3.08
CA ALA A 17 6.85 21.10 4.29
C ALA A 17 5.47 20.64 4.78
N HIS A 18 5.43 19.95 5.91
CA HIS A 18 4.19 19.59 6.58
C HIS A 18 3.56 20.83 7.18
N ALA A 19 2.23 20.94 7.08
CA ALA A 19 1.50 22.02 7.73
C ALA A 19 1.48 21.84 9.25
N ASP A 20 1.41 22.96 9.99
CA ASP A 20 1.30 22.92 11.44
C ASP A 20 0.09 22.09 11.89
N GLY A 21 0.32 21.18 12.84
CA GLY A 21 -0.72 20.31 13.40
C GLY A 21 -1.03 19.04 12.59
N GLU A 22 -0.38 18.80 11.43
CA GLU A 22 -0.44 17.50 10.76
C GLU A 22 0.10 16.39 11.66
N ARG A 23 -0.56 15.22 11.66
CA ARG A 23 -0.05 14.03 12.33
C ARG A 23 0.79 13.24 11.36
N LEU A 24 1.98 12.83 11.80
CA LEU A 24 2.90 12.09 10.95
C LEU A 24 2.91 10.60 11.28
N ALA A 25 3.21 9.80 10.27
CA ALA A 25 3.52 8.39 10.39
C ALA A 25 4.80 8.07 9.60
N PHE A 26 5.62 7.18 10.14
CA PHE A 26 6.81 6.67 9.44
C PHE A 26 7.13 5.23 9.86
N VAL A 27 7.96 4.55 9.07
CA VAL A 27 8.61 3.29 9.45
C VAL A 27 10.03 3.58 9.92
N THR A 28 10.50 3.04 11.03
CA THR A 28 11.83 3.39 11.56
C THR A 28 12.94 3.10 10.54
N SER A 29 13.90 4.01 10.39
CA SER A 29 15.09 3.79 9.53
C SER A 29 16.04 2.72 10.08
N VAL A 30 15.86 2.34 11.35
CA VAL A 30 16.60 1.29 12.04
C VAL A 30 15.73 0.05 12.23
N GLN A 31 16.37 -1.10 12.38
CA GLN A 31 15.73 -2.39 12.58
C GLN A 31 16.39 -3.13 13.74
N GLY A 32 15.64 -4.00 14.38
CA GLY A 32 16.14 -4.88 15.43
C GLY A 32 15.17 -6.02 15.68
N ASN A 33 15.50 -6.91 16.62
CA ASN A 33 14.66 -8.05 16.95
C ASN A 33 13.48 -7.64 17.87
N ALA A 34 12.58 -8.57 18.18
CA ALA A 34 11.37 -8.30 18.96
C ALA A 34 11.59 -8.16 20.48
N ASN A 35 12.79 -8.42 21.01
CA ASN A 35 13.15 -7.98 22.36
C ASN A 35 13.55 -6.50 22.30
N LEU A 36 12.56 -5.62 22.39
CA LEU A 36 12.76 -4.20 22.09
C LEU A 36 13.72 -3.50 23.05
N GLN A 37 13.90 -4.03 24.27
CA GLN A 37 14.87 -3.50 25.23
C GLN A 37 16.31 -3.55 24.70
N THR A 38 16.64 -4.45 23.76
CA THR A 38 18.00 -4.55 23.21
C THR A 38 18.31 -3.48 22.16
N TRP A 39 17.33 -2.68 21.74
CA TRP A 39 17.56 -1.60 20.80
C TRP A 39 18.22 -0.42 21.51
N ALA A 40 19.25 0.18 20.90
CA ALA A 40 19.94 1.33 21.49
C ALA A 40 18.97 2.47 21.85
N ASP A 41 17.98 2.71 20.99
CA ASP A 41 17.00 3.77 21.14
C ASP A 41 15.96 3.49 22.25
N ALA A 42 15.87 2.26 22.80
CA ALA A 42 14.93 1.90 23.85
C ALA A 42 15.30 2.45 25.24
N ASN A 43 16.57 2.82 25.45
CA ASN A 43 17.08 3.40 26.70
C ASN A 43 16.68 2.61 27.97
N GLY A 44 16.81 1.28 27.91
CA GLY A 44 16.55 0.38 29.04
C GLY A 44 15.08 0.04 29.30
N LEU A 45 14.12 0.65 28.59
CA LEU A 45 12.71 0.29 28.66
C LEU A 45 12.45 -1.07 27.97
N SER A 46 11.33 -1.71 28.29
CA SER A 46 10.91 -2.99 27.72
C SER A 46 9.48 -2.93 27.14
N GLY A 47 9.11 -3.92 26.34
CA GLY A 47 7.73 -4.05 25.82
C GLY A 47 7.28 -2.85 24.98
N LEU A 48 6.01 -2.49 25.08
CA LEU A 48 5.46 -1.32 24.36
C LEU A 48 6.08 0.02 24.78
N ALA A 49 6.56 0.15 26.03
CA ALA A 49 7.27 1.34 26.46
C ALA A 49 8.61 1.53 25.72
N ALA A 50 9.32 0.43 25.43
CA ALA A 50 10.49 0.44 24.57
C ALA A 50 10.13 0.82 23.13
N ALA A 51 9.05 0.24 22.60
CA ALA A 51 8.57 0.52 21.25
C ALA A 51 8.30 2.03 21.04
N ASP A 52 7.58 2.65 21.97
CA ASP A 52 7.28 4.08 21.92
C ASP A 52 8.52 4.93 22.08
N ARG A 53 9.42 4.53 22.99
CA ARG A 53 10.68 5.24 23.19
C ARG A 53 11.54 5.22 21.92
N ILE A 54 11.63 4.09 21.23
CA ILE A 54 12.31 3.99 19.93
C ILE A 54 11.67 4.98 18.94
N CYS A 55 10.34 4.96 18.78
CA CYS A 55 9.65 5.89 17.90
C CYS A 55 9.94 7.37 18.20
N ARG A 56 9.89 7.76 19.48
CA ARG A 56 10.17 9.13 19.91
C ARG A 56 11.63 9.53 19.70
N GLN A 57 12.58 8.62 19.93
CA GLN A 57 13.99 8.86 19.65
C GLN A 57 14.26 9.04 18.16
N ARG A 58 13.66 8.21 17.30
CA ARG A 58 13.74 8.37 15.84
C ARG A 58 13.17 9.70 15.38
N ALA A 59 11.98 10.06 15.86
CA ALA A 59 11.35 11.35 15.57
C ALA A 59 12.20 12.53 16.04
N THR A 60 12.77 12.46 17.25
CA THR A 60 13.66 13.49 17.80
C THR A 60 14.93 13.63 16.96
N ALA A 61 15.57 12.52 16.60
CA ALA A 61 16.78 12.50 15.78
C ALA A 61 16.53 13.07 14.36
N ALA A 62 15.32 12.94 13.85
CA ALA A 62 14.89 13.52 12.57
C ALA A 62 14.37 14.97 12.68
N GLY A 63 14.35 15.56 13.88
CA GLY A 63 13.88 16.92 14.11
C GLY A 63 12.38 17.11 13.89
N LEU A 64 11.56 16.08 14.12
CA LEU A 64 10.11 16.18 13.97
C LEU A 64 9.50 16.94 15.15
N ALA A 65 8.51 17.78 14.86
CA ALA A 65 7.71 18.44 15.88
C ALA A 65 6.94 17.41 16.74
N GLU A 66 6.72 17.75 18.02
CA GLU A 66 5.97 16.90 18.96
C GLU A 66 6.48 15.44 18.99
N ALA A 67 7.81 15.27 18.95
CA ALA A 67 8.43 13.95 18.87
C ALA A 67 8.02 13.02 20.03
N ASP A 68 7.62 13.57 21.18
CA ASP A 68 7.10 12.84 22.35
C ASP A 68 5.70 12.23 22.13
N GLN A 69 4.98 12.67 21.11
CA GLN A 69 3.63 12.19 20.77
C GLN A 69 3.62 10.94 19.90
N PHE A 70 4.77 10.45 19.44
CA PHE A 70 4.83 9.22 18.65
C PHE A 70 4.69 7.98 19.54
N VAL A 71 3.90 7.04 19.04
CA VAL A 71 3.75 5.69 19.57
C VAL A 71 3.95 4.67 18.45
N ALA A 72 4.44 3.48 18.80
CA ALA A 72 4.53 2.38 17.85
C ALA A 72 3.12 1.82 17.54
N TRP A 73 2.79 1.57 16.27
CA TRP A 73 1.60 0.79 15.90
C TRP A 73 1.82 -0.69 16.24
N MET A 74 1.55 -1.02 17.49
CA MET A 74 1.90 -2.30 18.09
C MET A 74 0.92 -2.63 19.22
N SER A 75 0.58 -3.91 19.37
CA SER A 75 -0.32 -4.37 20.45
C SER A 75 0.39 -5.38 21.34
N ASP A 76 0.02 -5.43 22.61
CA ASP A 76 0.44 -6.46 23.55
C ASP A 76 -0.77 -7.08 24.27
N SER A 77 -0.55 -7.85 25.33
CA SER A 77 -1.63 -8.47 26.11
C SER A 77 -2.59 -7.48 26.78
N ASN A 78 -2.18 -6.23 27.05
CA ASN A 78 -2.96 -5.24 27.79
C ASN A 78 -3.50 -4.13 26.89
N ASP A 79 -2.71 -3.70 25.91
CA ASP A 79 -2.97 -2.50 25.12
C ASP A 79 -3.04 -2.84 23.63
N ASP A 80 -4.10 -2.35 22.98
CA ASP A 80 -4.29 -2.46 21.54
C ASP A 80 -3.75 -1.21 20.83
N ALA A 81 -3.09 -1.39 19.69
CA ALA A 81 -2.50 -0.29 18.91
C ALA A 81 -3.52 0.82 18.61
N TYR A 82 -4.79 0.45 18.37
CA TYR A 82 -5.91 1.37 18.21
C TYR A 82 -5.99 2.35 19.39
N CYS A 83 -6.13 1.87 20.62
CA CYS A 83 -6.25 2.73 21.79
C CYS A 83 -5.03 3.61 21.98
N ARG A 84 -3.84 3.06 21.71
CA ARG A 84 -2.56 3.73 21.90
C ARG A 84 -2.40 4.95 20.99
N VAL A 85 -2.83 4.88 19.73
CA VAL A 85 -2.79 6.05 18.82
C VAL A 85 -3.78 7.15 19.20
N HIS A 86 -4.84 6.82 19.96
CA HIS A 86 -5.73 7.79 20.61
C HIS A 86 -5.17 8.32 21.94
N GLY A 87 -3.99 7.86 22.36
CA GLY A 87 -3.38 8.24 23.64
C GLY A 87 -4.01 7.58 24.86
N LEU A 88 -4.70 6.45 24.67
CA LEU A 88 -5.39 5.70 25.71
C LEU A 88 -4.76 4.30 25.88
N PRO A 89 -4.77 3.75 27.10
CA PRO A 89 -4.47 2.34 27.32
C PRO A 89 -5.70 1.45 27.02
N GLY A 90 -5.50 0.15 27.13
CA GLY A 90 -6.54 -0.86 27.15
C GLY A 90 -6.88 -1.45 25.79
N LYS A 91 -8.01 -2.17 25.78
CA LYS A 91 -8.47 -2.97 24.65
C LYS A 91 -9.49 -2.23 23.81
N ARG A 92 -9.41 -2.41 22.49
CA ARG A 92 -10.39 -1.90 21.54
C ARG A 92 -11.78 -2.50 21.81
N SER A 93 -11.85 -3.78 22.16
CA SER A 93 -13.10 -4.45 22.55
C SER A 93 -13.76 -3.85 23.81
N ALA A 94 -12.98 -3.15 24.64
CA ALA A 94 -13.45 -2.43 25.82
C ALA A 94 -13.53 -0.92 25.58
N ASN A 95 -13.67 -0.49 24.31
CA ASN A 95 -13.75 0.91 23.90
C ASN A 95 -12.59 1.78 24.43
N CYS A 96 -11.40 1.20 24.61
CA CYS A 96 -10.25 1.89 25.21
C CYS A 96 -10.53 2.50 26.59
N GLY A 97 -11.44 1.87 27.36
CA GLY A 97 -11.88 2.36 28.67
C GLY A 97 -12.92 3.49 28.61
N LEU A 98 -13.46 3.81 27.43
CA LEU A 98 -14.50 4.81 27.23
C LEU A 98 -15.90 4.19 27.03
N THR A 99 -16.93 5.02 26.93
CA THR A 99 -18.30 4.57 26.62
C THR A 99 -18.48 4.14 25.16
N GLN A 100 -17.66 4.70 24.27
CA GLN A 100 -17.63 4.41 22.83
C GLN A 100 -16.19 4.51 22.32
N LEU A 101 -15.90 3.90 21.17
CA LEU A 101 -14.57 4.00 20.58
C LEU A 101 -14.19 5.47 20.31
N PRO A 102 -12.97 5.90 20.69
CA PRO A 102 -12.48 7.24 20.40
C PRO A 102 -12.28 7.45 18.90
N THR A 103 -12.42 8.70 18.42
CA THR A 103 -12.36 9.03 17.00
C THR A 103 -11.33 10.10 16.64
N ASN A 104 -10.58 10.55 17.64
CA ASN A 104 -9.68 11.69 17.62
C ASN A 104 -8.22 11.29 17.34
N ALA A 105 -7.96 10.45 16.34
CA ALA A 105 -6.60 10.11 15.92
C ALA A 105 -6.45 10.22 14.41
N GLY A 106 -5.31 10.76 13.97
CA GLY A 106 -5.06 11.03 12.55
C GLY A 106 -5.79 12.28 12.05
N PRO A 107 -5.89 12.48 10.73
CA PRO A 107 -5.31 11.64 9.69
C PRO A 107 -3.79 11.73 9.70
N TRP A 108 -3.11 10.70 9.19
CA TRP A 108 -1.66 10.65 9.19
C TRP A 108 -1.07 10.93 7.81
N TRP A 109 0.02 11.68 7.80
CA TRP A 109 0.85 11.95 6.65
C TRP A 109 2.16 11.19 6.74
N ARG A 110 2.63 10.66 5.62
CA ARG A 110 4.01 10.21 5.45
C ARG A 110 4.94 11.41 5.39
N ARG A 111 6.20 11.19 5.74
CA ARG A 111 7.27 12.20 5.67
C ARG A 111 7.53 12.79 4.27
N ASP A 112 7.08 12.12 3.21
CA ASP A 112 7.18 12.60 1.83
C ASP A 112 5.97 13.43 1.38
N GLY A 113 5.09 13.81 2.32
CA GLY A 113 3.92 14.66 2.05
C GLY A 113 2.72 13.92 1.47
N ARG A 114 2.74 12.58 1.41
CA ARG A 114 1.58 11.78 0.98
C ARG A 114 0.71 11.40 2.17
N PRO A 115 -0.62 11.39 2.04
CA PRO A 115 -1.48 10.92 3.11
C PRO A 115 -1.27 9.41 3.31
N PHE A 116 -0.94 8.98 4.52
CA PHE A 116 -0.83 7.57 4.87
C PHE A 116 -2.21 6.95 5.07
N ALA A 117 -2.97 7.51 6.01
CA ALA A 117 -4.25 6.99 6.44
C ALA A 117 -5.17 8.14 6.89
N ASP A 118 -6.47 7.96 6.73
CA ASP A 118 -7.48 8.93 7.13
C ASP A 118 -7.80 8.89 8.64
N VAL A 119 -8.74 9.75 9.08
CA VAL A 119 -9.20 9.84 10.48
C VAL A 119 -10.19 8.70 10.74
N ALA A 120 -9.75 7.63 11.40
CA ALA A 120 -10.60 6.45 11.59
C ALA A 120 -11.38 6.51 12.91
N SER A 121 -12.64 6.92 12.87
CA SER A 121 -13.56 6.84 14.02
C SER A 121 -13.94 5.41 14.42
N ALA A 122 -13.74 4.40 13.56
CA ALA A 122 -14.11 3.02 13.90
C ALA A 122 -13.33 1.94 13.14
N SER A 123 -12.66 2.28 12.04
CA SER A 123 -12.41 1.27 11.03
C SER A 123 -10.99 0.71 11.02
N PHE A 124 -9.93 1.48 10.71
CA PHE A 124 -8.71 0.87 10.14
C PHE A 124 -9.06 -0.27 9.15
N THR A 125 -10.21 -0.15 8.48
CA THR A 125 -10.70 -1.15 7.56
C THR A 125 -9.98 -0.93 6.24
N THR A 126 -10.19 -1.89 5.36
CA THR A 126 -9.92 -1.94 3.92
C THR A 126 -9.68 -0.62 3.19
N ASP A 127 -10.37 0.46 3.57
CA ASP A 127 -10.48 1.73 2.83
C ASP A 127 -9.67 2.89 3.43
N ALA A 128 -9.16 2.73 4.65
CA ALA A 128 -8.55 3.82 5.41
C ALA A 128 -7.05 4.02 5.12
N ILE A 129 -6.40 3.07 4.44
CA ILE A 129 -4.96 3.10 4.17
C ILE A 129 -4.71 3.51 2.73
N LEU A 130 -4.36 4.79 2.55
CA LEU A 130 -4.29 5.47 1.27
C LEU A 130 -2.99 5.17 0.54
N ASN A 131 -1.86 5.17 1.26
CA ASN A 131 -0.53 4.89 0.74
C ASN A 131 0.22 3.92 1.66
N PRO A 132 1.16 3.12 1.17
CA PRO A 132 1.96 2.22 2.01
C PRO A 132 2.82 3.00 3.02
N LEU A 133 3.08 2.45 4.20
CA LEU A 133 3.97 3.09 5.19
C LEU A 133 5.43 2.64 4.99
N ASN A 134 6.03 3.05 3.88
CA ASN A 134 7.40 2.67 3.49
C ASN A 134 8.40 3.82 3.53
N VAL A 135 8.08 4.95 4.16
CA VAL A 135 8.99 6.10 4.28
C VAL A 135 9.44 6.26 5.73
N THR A 136 10.74 6.45 5.90
CA THR A 136 11.35 6.63 7.22
C THR A 136 11.21 8.04 7.75
N GLU A 137 11.50 8.22 9.04
CA GLU A 137 11.57 9.54 9.69
C GLU A 137 12.49 10.52 8.95
N LEU A 138 13.51 9.98 8.25
CA LEU A 138 14.50 10.71 7.46
C LEU A 138 14.03 11.04 6.03
N ASN A 139 12.76 10.78 5.71
CA ASN A 139 12.18 10.96 4.38
C ASN A 139 12.90 10.13 3.29
N THR A 140 13.30 8.90 3.64
CA THR A 140 13.87 7.93 2.70
C THR A 140 13.00 6.70 2.60
N VAL A 141 13.00 6.02 1.44
CA VAL A 141 12.25 4.77 1.26
C VAL A 141 12.94 3.65 2.04
N SER A 142 12.19 2.99 2.92
CA SER A 142 12.64 1.80 3.64
C SER A 142 12.71 0.60 2.72
N THR A 143 13.79 -0.16 2.83
CA THR A 143 13.98 -1.43 2.13
C THR A 143 13.47 -2.64 2.92
N ALA A 144 13.05 -2.42 4.17
CA ALA A 144 12.52 -3.49 5.02
C ALA A 144 11.16 -3.93 4.49
N PRO A 145 10.94 -5.23 4.20
CA PRO A 145 9.69 -5.69 3.61
C PRO A 145 8.55 -5.82 4.64
N LEU A 146 8.89 -5.99 5.92
CA LEU A 146 7.94 -6.24 7.00
C LEU A 146 8.31 -5.44 8.24
N ALA A 147 7.32 -4.91 8.96
CA ALA A 147 7.47 -4.28 10.27
C ALA A 147 6.76 -5.10 11.36
N PHE A 148 7.25 -5.05 12.60
CA PHE A 148 6.57 -5.68 13.73
C PHE A 148 5.28 -4.93 14.09
N THR A 149 4.18 -5.67 14.30
CA THR A 149 2.89 -5.07 14.70
C THR A 149 2.20 -5.86 15.81
N GLY A 150 2.13 -7.19 15.75
CA GLY A 150 1.28 -7.99 16.65
C GLY A 150 -0.20 -7.56 16.63
N THR A 151 -0.63 -6.89 15.56
CA THR A 151 -1.86 -6.11 15.52
C THR A 151 -2.69 -6.52 14.32
N SER A 152 -3.94 -6.89 14.58
CA SER A 152 -4.96 -7.16 13.57
C SER A 152 -5.24 -5.93 12.70
N PRO A 153 -5.86 -6.08 11.51
CA PRO A 153 -6.18 -4.95 10.65
C PRO A 153 -7.00 -3.86 11.34
N LEU A 154 -7.87 -4.21 12.28
CA LEU A 154 -8.73 -3.27 13.01
C LEU A 154 -8.03 -2.59 14.20
N GLY A 155 -6.71 -2.79 14.37
CA GLY A 155 -5.92 -2.17 15.44
C GLY A 155 -6.04 -2.85 16.81
N ALA A 156 -6.73 -4.00 16.91
CA ALA A 156 -6.71 -4.85 18.10
C ALA A 156 -5.51 -5.81 18.07
N ARG A 157 -5.05 -6.30 19.23
CA ARG A 157 -4.04 -7.36 19.28
C ARG A 157 -4.47 -8.56 18.44
N ASP A 158 -3.58 -9.03 17.57
CA ASP A 158 -3.81 -10.28 16.84
C ASP A 158 -3.91 -11.44 17.85
N THR A 159 -4.80 -12.42 17.61
CA THR A 159 -5.02 -13.54 18.55
C THR A 159 -4.46 -14.87 18.04
N ILE A 160 -4.01 -14.93 16.79
CA ILE A 160 -3.52 -16.15 16.14
C ILE A 160 -1.99 -16.19 16.18
N PHE A 161 -1.37 -15.05 15.91
CA PHE A 161 0.07 -14.85 15.76
C PHE A 161 0.60 -13.93 16.86
N VAL A 162 0.38 -14.38 18.09
CA VAL A 162 0.77 -13.73 19.35
C VAL A 162 2.21 -14.08 19.70
N GLY A 163 3.15 -13.45 19.00
CA GLY A 163 4.58 -13.72 19.14
C GLY A 163 5.32 -12.75 20.05
N CYS A 164 6.48 -13.20 20.50
CA CYS A 164 7.57 -12.39 21.07
C CYS A 164 7.43 -11.94 22.53
N GLY A 165 6.55 -12.59 23.30
CA GLY A 165 6.43 -12.39 24.76
C GLY A 165 6.12 -10.94 25.12
N ASP A 166 5.10 -10.35 24.48
CA ASP A 166 4.75 -8.93 24.62
C ASP A 166 5.98 -8.01 24.40
N TRP A 167 6.77 -8.37 23.38
CA TRP A 167 7.93 -7.61 22.90
C TRP A 167 9.11 -7.56 23.87
N THR A 168 9.23 -8.59 24.72
CA THR A 168 10.37 -8.79 25.63
C THR A 168 11.24 -9.99 25.25
N ALA A 169 10.91 -10.70 24.17
CA ALA A 169 11.63 -11.91 23.78
C ALA A 169 11.90 -11.98 22.28
N ALA A 170 13.12 -12.41 21.94
CA ALA A 170 13.59 -12.65 20.57
C ALA A 170 13.80 -14.15 20.33
N THR A 171 12.86 -14.98 20.80
CA THR A 171 13.01 -16.44 20.78
C THR A 171 12.99 -16.97 19.35
N SER A 172 14.02 -17.74 18.98
CA SER A 172 14.08 -18.41 17.68
C SER A 172 12.89 -19.38 17.48
N GLY A 173 12.34 -19.44 16.27
CA GLY A 173 11.19 -20.28 15.94
C GLY A 173 9.83 -19.74 16.40
N THR A 174 9.80 -18.57 17.04
CA THR A 174 8.56 -17.85 17.34
C THR A 174 8.39 -16.66 16.40
N SER A 175 7.14 -16.32 16.07
CA SER A 175 6.82 -15.23 15.16
C SER A 175 5.61 -14.45 15.66
N ALA A 176 5.58 -13.15 15.36
CA ALA A 176 4.41 -12.30 15.57
C ALA A 176 3.80 -11.90 14.23
N ALA A 177 2.55 -11.45 14.27
CA ALA A 177 1.97 -10.68 13.17
C ALA A 177 2.88 -9.50 12.79
N GLY A 178 3.08 -9.32 11.49
CA GLY A 178 3.80 -8.19 10.93
C GLY A 178 3.12 -7.60 9.72
N GLY A 179 3.36 -6.32 9.56
CA GLY A 179 2.82 -5.50 8.49
C GLY A 179 3.73 -5.46 7.28
N ARG A 180 3.19 -5.56 6.06
CA ARG A 180 3.97 -5.32 4.82
C ARG A 180 4.12 -3.81 4.60
N THR A 181 5.36 -3.33 4.60
CA THR A 181 5.66 -1.88 4.45
C THR A 181 5.22 -1.32 3.11
N THR A 182 5.12 -2.18 2.09
CA THR A 182 4.77 -1.85 0.70
C THR A 182 3.33 -2.22 0.33
N SER A 183 2.50 -2.50 1.33
CA SER A 183 1.08 -2.80 1.13
C SER A 183 0.20 -1.79 1.85
N THR A 184 -1.03 -1.68 1.37
CA THR A 184 -2.11 -0.90 2.01
C THR A 184 -3.16 -1.84 2.61
N ALA A 185 -4.36 -1.31 2.83
CA ALA A 185 -5.55 -2.06 3.21
C ALA A 185 -5.34 -2.87 4.50
N GLN A 186 -5.62 -4.17 4.57
CA GLN A 186 -5.32 -4.97 5.79
C GLN A 186 -3.84 -5.38 5.94
N ALA A 187 -3.13 -5.51 4.81
CA ALA A 187 -1.81 -6.14 4.77
C ALA A 187 -0.70 -5.24 5.37
N TRP A 188 -0.93 -3.92 5.46
CA TRP A 188 -0.01 -3.01 6.13
C TRP A 188 0.17 -3.34 7.61
N SER A 189 -0.84 -3.89 8.30
CA SER A 189 -0.78 -4.23 9.74
C SER A 189 -0.62 -5.74 9.94
N LEU A 190 -1.29 -6.55 9.12
CA LEU A 190 -1.25 -8.01 9.19
C LEU A 190 -1.09 -8.59 7.78
N GLY A 191 0.13 -8.57 7.26
CA GLY A 191 0.44 -9.02 5.89
C GLY A 191 1.33 -10.26 5.82
N ARG A 192 2.16 -10.52 6.84
CA ARG A 192 2.97 -11.75 6.97
C ARG A 192 3.49 -11.91 8.40
N LEU A 193 3.95 -13.10 8.75
CA LEU A 193 4.64 -13.32 10.01
C LEU A 193 6.06 -12.81 9.97
N VAL A 194 6.52 -12.23 11.09
CA VAL A 194 7.90 -11.82 11.31
C VAL A 194 8.45 -12.63 12.48
N ASN A 195 9.59 -13.30 12.26
CA ASN A 195 10.25 -14.07 13.31
C ASN A 195 10.79 -13.14 14.38
N CYS A 196 10.58 -13.47 15.65
CA CYS A 196 10.93 -12.61 16.78
C CYS A 196 12.43 -12.31 16.89
N ASN A 197 13.29 -13.19 16.35
CA ASN A 197 14.74 -13.00 16.34
C ASN A 197 15.26 -12.26 15.09
N SER A 198 14.42 -12.02 14.09
CA SER A 198 14.82 -11.36 12.85
C SER A 198 14.76 -9.85 13.01
N PRO A 199 15.67 -9.10 12.35
CA PRO A 199 15.58 -7.65 12.33
C PRO A 199 14.35 -7.20 11.54
N ALA A 200 13.52 -6.34 12.14
CA ALA A 200 12.45 -5.62 11.47
C ALA A 200 12.29 -4.21 12.09
N PRO A 201 11.83 -3.21 11.33
CA PRO A 201 11.50 -1.89 11.83
C PRO A 201 10.17 -1.86 12.60
N LEU A 202 9.88 -0.70 13.19
CA LEU A 202 8.58 -0.37 13.79
C LEU A 202 7.85 0.65 12.91
N TYR A 203 6.52 0.60 12.92
CA TYR A 203 5.70 1.74 12.47
C TYR A 203 5.47 2.69 13.63
N CYS A 204 5.68 3.98 13.40
CA CYS A 204 5.54 5.04 14.40
C CYS A 204 4.48 6.03 13.93
N LEU A 205 3.42 6.20 14.71
CA LEU A 205 2.31 7.10 14.42
C LEU A 205 2.22 8.15 15.52
N GLN A 206 2.07 9.42 15.14
CA GLN A 206 1.83 10.51 16.08
C GLN A 206 0.40 10.45 16.62
N ARG A 207 0.23 10.54 17.93
CA ARG A 207 -1.08 10.48 18.58
C ARG A 207 -1.95 11.70 18.33
N GLY A 208 -3.25 11.54 18.53
CA GLY A 208 -4.22 12.64 18.53
C GLY A 208 -4.66 13.05 17.13
N SER A 209 -5.52 14.07 17.04
CA SER A 209 -6.12 14.52 15.79
C SER A 209 -5.31 15.62 15.10
N GLY A 210 -5.27 15.56 13.78
CA GLY A 210 -4.75 16.59 12.88
C GLY A 210 -5.85 17.16 11.97
N PRO A 211 -5.51 18.14 11.11
CA PRO A 211 -6.44 18.68 10.12
C PRO A 211 -6.88 17.58 9.14
N ALA A 212 -8.12 17.69 8.65
CA ALA A 212 -8.66 16.75 7.66
C ALA A 212 -7.80 16.73 6.39
N LEU A 213 -7.73 15.56 5.74
CA LEU A 213 -7.04 15.43 4.46
C LEU A 213 -7.72 16.31 3.40
N PRO A 214 -6.95 17.03 2.56
CA PRO A 214 -7.52 17.72 1.41
C PRO A 214 -8.28 16.75 0.54
N LYS A 215 -9.47 17.13 0.04
CA LYS A 215 -10.15 16.37 -1.01
C LYS A 215 -9.21 16.31 -2.22
N ALA A 216 -8.76 15.12 -2.59
CA ALA A 216 -7.85 14.98 -3.70
C ALA A 216 -8.56 15.37 -5.01
N ALA A 217 -8.05 16.39 -5.70
CA ALA A 217 -8.45 16.66 -7.07
C ALA A 217 -7.82 15.59 -7.95
N SER A 218 -8.61 14.79 -8.65
CA SER A 218 -8.12 13.79 -9.60
C SER A 218 -7.51 14.50 -10.82
N ARG A 219 -6.21 14.81 -10.73
CA ARG A 219 -5.45 15.45 -11.81
C ARG A 219 -4.67 14.40 -12.61
N GLY A 220 -5.37 13.57 -13.38
CA GLY A 220 -4.74 12.67 -14.32
C GLY A 220 -5.61 11.49 -14.75
N ARG A 221 -4.97 10.49 -15.38
CA ARG A 221 -5.67 9.32 -15.93
C ARG A 221 -6.15 8.42 -14.79
N VAL A 222 -7.42 8.06 -14.81
CA VAL A 222 -7.98 7.17 -13.79
C VAL A 222 -7.53 5.74 -14.05
N ALA A 223 -7.22 5.02 -12.97
CA ALA A 223 -7.00 3.60 -12.98
C ALA A 223 -7.73 2.94 -11.81
N PHE A 224 -8.23 1.73 -12.06
CA PHE A 224 -9.01 0.96 -11.10
C PHE A 224 -8.80 -0.54 -11.33
N VAL A 225 -9.28 -1.36 -10.41
CA VAL A 225 -9.37 -2.80 -10.58
C VAL A 225 -10.83 -3.19 -10.90
N THR A 226 -11.08 -4.12 -11.81
CA THR A 226 -12.46 -4.52 -12.15
C THR A 226 -13.25 -4.96 -10.92
N THR A 227 -14.54 -4.61 -10.84
CA THR A 227 -15.43 -5.00 -9.74
C THR A 227 -15.66 -6.52 -9.72
N GLN A 228 -15.73 -7.12 -10.91
CA GLN A 228 -15.88 -8.55 -11.12
C GLN A 228 -14.53 -9.25 -11.31
N THR A 229 -14.57 -10.58 -11.24
CA THR A 229 -13.43 -11.47 -11.45
C THR A 229 -13.65 -12.38 -12.65
N TYR A 230 -12.57 -12.77 -13.32
CA TYR A 230 -12.57 -13.50 -14.60
C TYR A 230 -11.60 -14.69 -14.55
N SER A 231 -11.98 -15.78 -15.21
CA SER A 231 -11.03 -16.84 -15.56
C SER A 231 -10.02 -16.33 -16.60
N GLY A 232 -9.06 -17.18 -16.99
CA GLY A 232 -8.07 -16.85 -18.01
C GLY A 232 -8.64 -16.74 -19.43
N ASP A 233 -9.83 -17.30 -19.70
CA ASP A 233 -10.56 -17.05 -20.95
C ASP A 233 -11.41 -15.80 -20.80
N LEU A 234 -10.83 -14.65 -21.14
CA LEU A 234 -11.49 -13.35 -20.95
C LEU A 234 -12.68 -13.17 -21.89
N GLY A 235 -12.69 -13.84 -23.05
CA GLY A 235 -13.78 -13.76 -24.04
C GLY A 235 -15.07 -14.44 -23.59
N ALA A 236 -14.99 -15.34 -22.59
CA ALA A 236 -16.17 -15.97 -22.00
C ALA A 236 -17.06 -15.00 -21.19
N SER A 237 -16.53 -13.83 -20.83
CA SER A 237 -17.29 -12.79 -20.14
C SER A 237 -18.24 -12.05 -21.09
N VAL A 238 -19.47 -11.78 -20.64
CA VAL A 238 -20.38 -10.89 -21.37
C VAL A 238 -19.83 -9.47 -21.51
N GLU A 239 -19.01 -9.02 -20.55
CA GLU A 239 -18.36 -7.70 -20.58
C GLU A 239 -17.27 -7.60 -21.65
N ALA A 240 -16.81 -8.73 -22.21
CA ALA A 240 -15.88 -8.74 -23.34
C ALA A 240 -16.54 -8.38 -24.68
N GLN A 241 -17.88 -8.28 -24.72
CA GLN A 241 -18.63 -7.86 -25.92
C GLN A 241 -18.28 -8.68 -27.18
N GLY A 242 -18.06 -9.99 -27.02
CA GLY A 242 -17.70 -10.92 -28.11
C GLY A 242 -16.24 -10.84 -28.58
N GLN A 243 -15.40 -10.03 -27.94
CA GLN A 243 -13.96 -10.00 -28.18
C GLN A 243 -13.24 -11.18 -27.51
N THR A 244 -11.99 -11.42 -27.88
CA THR A 244 -11.13 -12.45 -27.29
C THR A 244 -9.75 -11.87 -26.94
N GLY A 245 -8.98 -12.59 -26.11
CA GLY A 245 -7.59 -12.24 -25.80
C GLY A 245 -7.43 -10.86 -25.15
N LEU A 246 -6.42 -10.10 -25.59
CA LEU A 246 -6.19 -8.73 -25.12
C LEU A 246 -7.35 -7.77 -25.43
N ALA A 247 -8.06 -7.97 -26.55
CA ALA A 247 -9.20 -7.14 -26.91
C ALA A 247 -10.40 -7.37 -25.98
N ALA A 248 -10.60 -8.61 -25.52
CA ALA A 248 -11.58 -8.92 -24.47
C ALA A 248 -11.26 -8.18 -23.16
N ALA A 249 -9.99 -8.17 -22.76
CA ALA A 249 -9.55 -7.46 -21.56
C ALA A 249 -9.86 -5.95 -21.63
N ASP A 250 -9.60 -5.32 -22.79
CA ASP A 250 -9.92 -3.91 -23.01
C ASP A 250 -11.43 -3.66 -23.01
N ALA A 251 -12.22 -4.50 -23.68
CA ALA A 251 -13.69 -4.38 -23.68
C ALA A 251 -14.30 -4.51 -22.28
N ILE A 252 -13.75 -5.40 -21.44
CA ILE A 252 -14.13 -5.51 -20.02
C ILE A 252 -13.84 -4.20 -19.29
N CYS A 253 -12.63 -3.65 -19.44
CA CYS A 253 -12.26 -2.39 -18.79
C CYS A 253 -13.13 -1.21 -19.23
N GLN A 254 -13.47 -1.15 -20.51
CA GLN A 254 -14.37 -0.12 -21.06
C GLN A 254 -15.80 -0.28 -20.54
N THR A 255 -16.30 -1.51 -20.45
CA THR A 255 -17.63 -1.82 -19.90
C THR A 255 -17.73 -1.41 -18.43
N GLN A 256 -16.73 -1.74 -17.62
CA GLN A 256 -16.68 -1.36 -16.21
C GLN A 256 -16.57 0.16 -16.03
N ALA A 257 -15.74 0.83 -16.83
CA ALA A 257 -15.62 2.28 -16.81
C ALA A 257 -16.94 2.97 -17.20
N GLN A 258 -17.65 2.44 -18.20
CA GLN A 258 -18.94 2.96 -18.64
C GLN A 258 -20.01 2.77 -17.55
N ALA A 259 -20.05 1.61 -16.90
CA ALA A 259 -20.99 1.31 -15.82
C ALA A 259 -20.78 2.22 -14.60
N ALA A 260 -19.53 2.58 -14.32
CA ALA A 260 -19.16 3.52 -13.27
C ALA A 260 -19.26 5.01 -13.68
N ALA A 261 -19.72 5.29 -14.91
CA ALA A 261 -19.79 6.64 -15.48
C ALA A 261 -18.44 7.40 -15.43
N LEU A 262 -17.32 6.67 -15.54
CA LEU A 262 -16.00 7.28 -15.62
C LEU A 262 -15.80 8.00 -16.96
N PRO A 263 -15.05 9.11 -17.02
CA PRO A 263 -14.84 9.84 -18.25
C PRO A 263 -14.16 9.00 -19.32
N ARG A 264 -14.58 9.18 -20.57
CA ARG A 264 -13.99 8.55 -21.76
C ARG A 264 -13.84 7.03 -21.59
N PRO A 265 -14.92 6.31 -21.27
CA PRO A 265 -14.84 4.89 -20.90
C PRO A 265 -14.27 4.02 -22.01
N THR A 266 -14.40 4.42 -23.28
CA THR A 266 -13.82 3.73 -24.45
C THR A 266 -12.29 3.80 -24.54
N THR A 267 -11.64 4.60 -23.71
CA THR A 267 -10.17 4.79 -23.70
C THR A 267 -9.46 3.87 -22.71
N TYR A 268 -10.19 3.09 -21.92
CA TYR A 268 -9.57 2.21 -20.93
C TYR A 268 -8.95 0.98 -21.60
N ARG A 269 -7.79 0.60 -21.08
CA ARG A 269 -7.06 -0.61 -21.45
C ARG A 269 -6.71 -1.41 -20.22
N ALA A 270 -6.68 -2.72 -20.35
CA ALA A 270 -6.16 -3.60 -19.31
C ALA A 270 -4.63 -3.56 -19.29
N TRP A 271 -4.00 -3.43 -18.10
CA TRP A 271 -2.56 -3.70 -17.93
C TRP A 271 -2.31 -5.21 -18.01
N LEU A 272 -2.21 -5.71 -19.24
CA LEU A 272 -2.16 -7.13 -19.57
C LEU A 272 -1.18 -7.36 -20.73
N SER A 273 -0.20 -8.23 -20.55
CA SER A 273 0.71 -8.66 -21.62
C SER A 273 0.20 -9.95 -22.27
N ASP A 274 0.61 -10.16 -23.51
CA ASP A 274 0.51 -11.44 -24.22
C ASP A 274 1.86 -11.76 -24.89
N THR A 275 1.94 -12.91 -25.56
CA THR A 275 3.11 -13.42 -26.29
C THR A 275 3.62 -12.35 -27.27
N GLY A 276 4.79 -11.80 -26.98
CA GLY A 276 5.41 -10.75 -27.81
C GLY A 276 4.77 -9.36 -27.71
N VAL A 277 3.74 -9.17 -26.87
CA VAL A 277 3.05 -7.90 -26.68
C VAL A 277 3.15 -7.47 -25.20
N PRO A 278 4.13 -6.63 -24.84
CA PRO A 278 4.22 -6.05 -23.50
C PRO A 278 2.99 -5.18 -23.18
N ALA A 279 2.51 -5.21 -21.94
CA ALA A 279 1.37 -4.39 -21.50
C ALA A 279 1.59 -2.90 -21.82
N ALA A 280 2.81 -2.39 -21.57
CA ALA A 280 3.15 -1.00 -21.80
C ALA A 280 3.08 -0.57 -23.27
N SER A 281 3.41 -1.44 -24.24
CA SER A 281 3.39 -1.08 -25.66
C SER A 281 1.97 -0.87 -26.21
N ARG A 282 0.95 -1.17 -25.40
CA ARG A 282 -0.47 -1.00 -25.74
C ARG A 282 -0.99 0.39 -25.41
N PHE A 283 -0.26 1.18 -24.60
CA PHE A 283 -0.65 2.53 -24.22
C PHE A 283 -0.04 3.55 -25.19
N ALA A 284 -0.88 4.44 -25.73
CA ALA A 284 -0.45 5.51 -26.62
C ALA A 284 -0.02 6.77 -25.84
N ASN A 285 -0.53 6.95 -24.63
CA ASN A 285 -0.32 8.13 -23.82
C ASN A 285 0.47 7.78 -22.55
N ASP A 286 1.50 8.58 -22.27
CA ASP A 286 2.19 8.51 -20.97
C ASP A 286 1.32 9.14 -19.87
N GLY A 287 1.56 8.74 -18.62
CA GLY A 287 0.78 9.07 -17.42
C GLY A 287 0.68 10.57 -17.07
N PRO A 288 0.47 10.93 -15.80
CA PRO A 288 0.33 10.08 -14.60
C PRO A 288 -1.02 9.34 -14.51
N TRP A 289 -1.02 8.23 -13.77
CA TRP A 289 -2.24 7.50 -13.36
C TRP A 289 -2.56 7.70 -11.89
N TYR A 290 -3.85 7.83 -11.59
CA TYR A 290 -4.41 8.03 -10.26
C TYR A 290 -5.54 7.05 -10.00
N ARG A 291 -5.67 6.67 -8.74
CA ARG A 291 -6.81 5.93 -8.21
C ARG A 291 -8.01 6.87 -8.05
N LEU A 292 -9.22 6.32 -7.93
CA LEU A 292 -10.46 7.11 -7.84
C LEU A 292 -10.50 8.09 -6.64
N ASP A 293 -9.76 7.79 -5.58
CA ASP A 293 -9.59 8.65 -4.40
C ASP A 293 -8.45 9.68 -4.56
N GLY A 294 -7.94 9.85 -5.78
CA GLY A 294 -6.92 10.82 -6.15
C GLY A 294 -5.50 10.49 -5.68
N GLN A 295 -5.24 9.27 -5.19
CA GLN A 295 -3.88 8.83 -4.89
C GLN A 295 -3.13 8.46 -6.18
N ARG A 296 -1.91 8.96 -6.35
CA ARG A 296 -1.10 8.68 -7.55
C ARG A 296 -0.58 7.26 -7.52
N ILE A 297 -0.85 6.51 -8.58
CA ILE A 297 -0.39 5.14 -8.80
C ILE A 297 0.99 5.16 -9.44
N ALA A 298 1.14 5.88 -10.54
CA ALA A 298 2.40 5.99 -11.25
C ALA A 298 2.50 7.36 -11.93
N SER A 299 3.70 7.92 -11.91
CA SER A 299 4.03 9.18 -12.57
C SER A 299 4.18 9.03 -14.09
N SER A 300 4.53 7.84 -14.58
CA SER A 300 4.77 7.54 -15.99
C SER A 300 4.62 6.05 -16.31
N LEU A 301 4.58 5.73 -17.59
CA LEU A 301 4.55 4.38 -18.13
C LEU A 301 5.85 3.64 -17.80
N GLN A 302 6.97 4.37 -17.80
CA GLN A 302 8.26 3.85 -17.34
C GLN A 302 8.17 3.34 -15.90
N GLN A 303 7.45 4.04 -15.02
CA GLN A 303 7.25 3.57 -13.64
C GLN A 303 6.39 2.30 -13.58
N LEU A 304 5.34 2.20 -14.39
CA LEU A 304 4.58 0.95 -14.52
C LEU A 304 5.44 -0.22 -15.05
N GLN A 305 6.55 0.05 -15.74
CA GLN A 305 7.47 -0.99 -16.21
C GLN A 305 8.59 -1.31 -15.22
N SER A 306 8.79 -0.50 -14.18
CA SER A 306 9.94 -0.63 -13.28
C SER A 306 9.76 -1.67 -12.18
N GLY A 307 8.63 -2.37 -12.15
CA GLY A 307 8.28 -3.30 -11.08
C GLY A 307 7.92 -2.63 -9.76
N SER A 308 7.66 -1.31 -9.77
CA SER A 308 7.29 -0.56 -8.57
C SER A 308 6.35 0.60 -8.91
N ILE A 309 5.23 0.67 -8.22
CA ILE A 309 4.26 1.77 -8.28
C ILE A 309 4.26 2.52 -6.95
N GLU A 310 3.64 3.70 -6.90
CA GLU A 310 3.66 4.53 -5.71
C GLU A 310 2.57 4.16 -4.70
N THR A 311 1.37 3.85 -5.20
CA THR A 311 0.24 3.31 -4.41
C THR A 311 -0.40 2.15 -5.16
N PRO A 312 -1.00 1.16 -4.46
CA PRO A 312 -1.63 0.01 -5.12
C PRO A 312 -2.89 0.38 -5.92
N ILE A 313 -3.19 -0.40 -6.94
CA ILE A 313 -4.40 -0.26 -7.76
C ILE A 313 -5.51 -1.12 -7.15
N ASN A 314 -5.98 -0.74 -5.98
CA ASN A 314 -6.94 -1.52 -5.20
C ASN A 314 -8.27 -0.81 -4.93
N LEU A 315 -8.68 0.15 -5.76
CA LEU A 315 -10.07 0.62 -5.80
C LEU A 315 -10.75 0.03 -7.00
N ASP A 316 -11.95 -0.49 -6.82
CA ASP A 316 -12.77 -0.89 -7.93
C ASP A 316 -13.42 0.28 -8.66
N ALA A 317 -14.12 0.00 -9.76
CA ALA A 317 -14.78 1.03 -10.56
C ALA A 317 -15.86 1.80 -9.77
N ALA A 318 -16.41 1.21 -8.70
CA ALA A 318 -17.37 1.85 -7.82
C ALA A 318 -16.72 2.63 -6.66
N GLY A 319 -15.38 2.61 -6.56
CA GLY A 319 -14.62 3.28 -5.53
C GLY A 319 -14.46 2.49 -4.23
N ALA A 320 -14.84 1.21 -4.21
CA ALA A 320 -14.65 0.36 -3.03
C ALA A 320 -13.25 -0.26 -3.01
N TYR A 321 -12.63 -0.39 -1.83
CA TYR A 321 -11.31 -1.00 -1.77
C TYR A 321 -11.36 -2.52 -1.87
N VAL A 322 -10.61 -3.03 -2.83
CA VAL A 322 -10.36 -4.45 -2.99
C VAL A 322 -9.17 -4.86 -2.11
N GLN A 323 -9.33 -5.97 -1.41
CA GLN A 323 -8.32 -6.48 -0.47
C GLN A 323 -7.28 -7.36 -1.16
N ASN A 324 -6.80 -8.39 -0.47
CA ASN A 324 -5.79 -9.32 -0.96
C ASN A 324 -6.35 -10.25 -2.06
N PHE A 325 -6.60 -9.69 -3.24
CA PHE A 325 -7.03 -10.38 -4.46
C PHE A 325 -5.99 -10.24 -5.56
N GLY A 326 -5.97 -11.21 -6.46
CA GLY A 326 -5.11 -11.16 -7.64
C GLY A 326 -5.76 -10.43 -8.81
N ALA A 327 -4.92 -9.89 -9.69
CA ALA A 327 -5.31 -9.37 -10.99
C ALA A 327 -4.43 -9.99 -12.08
N TRP A 328 -5.04 -10.50 -13.15
CA TRP A 328 -4.29 -11.03 -14.30
C TRP A 328 -3.46 -9.92 -14.94
N THR A 329 -2.20 -10.21 -15.23
CA THR A 329 -1.27 -9.25 -15.85
C THR A 329 -0.49 -9.84 -17.00
N GLY A 330 -0.17 -11.14 -17.00
CA GLY A 330 0.79 -11.71 -17.96
C GLY A 330 2.15 -11.03 -17.98
N THR A 331 2.44 -10.14 -17.04
CA THR A 331 3.53 -9.16 -17.14
C THR A 331 4.51 -9.43 -16.01
N THR A 332 5.79 -9.57 -16.34
CA THR A 332 6.85 -9.77 -15.35
C THR A 332 7.10 -8.51 -14.53
N ALA A 333 7.82 -8.65 -13.42
CA ALA A 333 8.25 -7.52 -12.60
C ALA A 333 9.11 -6.49 -13.35
N SER A 334 9.74 -6.88 -14.47
CA SER A 334 10.51 -5.97 -15.34
C SER A 334 9.67 -5.37 -16.48
N GLY A 335 8.34 -5.51 -16.44
CA GLY A 335 7.43 -4.95 -17.45
C GLY A 335 7.45 -5.68 -18.80
N THR A 336 8.06 -6.87 -18.87
CA THR A 336 8.09 -7.69 -20.10
C THR A 336 6.95 -8.71 -20.10
N PRO A 337 6.55 -9.25 -21.27
CA PRO A 337 5.66 -10.39 -21.32
C PRO A 337 6.22 -11.57 -20.53
N GLY A 338 5.39 -12.16 -19.67
CA GLY A 338 5.64 -13.45 -19.05
C GLY A 338 5.22 -14.59 -19.97
N THR A 339 5.63 -15.81 -19.62
CA THR A 339 5.30 -17.03 -20.39
C THR A 339 3.94 -17.62 -20.03
N ALA A 340 3.40 -17.28 -18.85
CA ALA A 340 2.08 -17.72 -18.40
C ALA A 340 1.05 -16.61 -18.68
N ASN A 341 0.19 -16.84 -19.67
CA ASN A 341 -0.81 -15.88 -20.18
C ASN A 341 -2.13 -16.57 -20.55
N CYS A 342 -2.44 -17.73 -19.98
CA CYS A 342 -3.67 -18.47 -20.27
C CYS A 342 -3.90 -18.72 -21.77
N SER A 343 -2.83 -19.10 -22.48
CA SER A 343 -2.84 -19.34 -23.94
C SER A 343 -3.34 -18.12 -24.72
N GLY A 344 -2.77 -16.95 -24.42
CA GLY A 344 -3.23 -15.68 -25.00
C GLY A 344 -4.60 -15.24 -24.51
N TRP A 345 -4.90 -15.54 -23.24
CA TRP A 345 -6.14 -15.20 -22.54
C TRP A 345 -7.41 -15.79 -23.18
N THR A 346 -7.27 -17.02 -23.68
CA THR A 346 -8.35 -17.79 -24.32
C THR A 346 -8.59 -19.16 -23.69
N ALA A 347 -7.78 -19.55 -22.70
CA ALA A 347 -7.91 -20.85 -22.03
C ALA A 347 -8.42 -20.69 -20.59
N THR A 348 -9.47 -21.43 -20.26
CA THR A 348 -9.94 -21.61 -18.87
C THR A 348 -9.19 -22.75 -18.16
N THR A 349 -8.85 -23.83 -18.86
CA THR A 349 -8.24 -25.04 -18.26
C THR A 349 -6.92 -25.41 -18.92
N GLY A 350 -6.05 -26.14 -18.21
CA GLY A 350 -4.80 -26.68 -18.78
C GLY A 350 -3.69 -25.65 -19.01
N ALA A 351 -3.87 -24.42 -18.52
CA ALA A 351 -2.91 -23.33 -18.61
C ALA A 351 -2.81 -22.58 -17.28
N THR A 352 -1.77 -21.75 -17.16
CA THR A 352 -1.58 -20.80 -16.05
C THR A 352 -1.40 -19.38 -16.56
N GLY A 353 -1.69 -18.41 -15.70
CA GLY A 353 -1.52 -16.99 -15.95
C GLY A 353 -0.63 -16.33 -14.91
N THR A 354 0.20 -15.38 -15.34
CA THR A 354 0.87 -14.44 -14.42
C THR A 354 -0.16 -13.42 -13.93
N TYR A 355 -0.12 -13.14 -12.64
CA TYR A 355 -0.99 -12.20 -11.95
C TYR A 355 -0.16 -11.39 -10.95
N GLY A 356 -0.71 -10.27 -10.48
CA GLY A 356 -0.19 -9.54 -9.33
C GLY A 356 -1.24 -9.35 -8.25
N VAL A 357 -0.87 -8.80 -7.09
CA VAL A 357 -1.76 -8.58 -5.94
C VAL A 357 -2.14 -7.11 -5.87
N VAL A 358 -3.45 -6.84 -5.85
CA VAL A 358 -3.99 -5.49 -6.06
C VAL A 358 -3.58 -4.48 -5.00
N ASN A 359 -3.28 -4.93 -3.77
CA ASN A 359 -2.95 -4.08 -2.62
C ASN A 359 -1.44 -3.97 -2.31
N THR A 360 -0.56 -4.31 -3.26
CA THR A 360 0.90 -4.17 -3.12
C THR A 360 1.48 -3.18 -4.13
N THR A 361 2.70 -2.67 -3.88
CA THR A 361 3.35 -1.67 -4.74
C THR A 361 4.68 -2.07 -5.36
N LEU A 362 5.36 -3.11 -4.85
CA LEU A 362 6.59 -3.64 -5.46
C LEU A 362 6.27 -4.75 -6.47
N ALA A 363 7.26 -5.48 -6.97
CA ALA A 363 7.14 -6.48 -8.04
C ALA A 363 5.85 -7.33 -8.02
N THR A 364 5.37 -7.71 -6.83
CA THR A 364 4.13 -8.46 -6.64
C THR A 364 2.86 -7.77 -7.13
N TRP A 365 2.86 -6.45 -7.36
CA TRP A 365 1.70 -5.73 -7.90
C TRP A 365 1.39 -6.19 -9.32
N THR A 366 2.42 -6.58 -10.09
CA THR A 366 2.29 -7.10 -11.45
C THR A 366 2.66 -8.57 -11.59
N GLN A 367 3.55 -9.11 -10.74
CA GLN A 367 4.02 -10.49 -10.82
C GLN A 367 4.22 -11.11 -9.44
N GLU A 368 3.31 -12.02 -9.06
CA GLU A 368 3.55 -12.99 -7.99
C GLU A 368 4.45 -14.14 -8.45
N LEU A 369 5.10 -14.79 -7.47
CA LEU A 369 6.17 -15.77 -7.74
C LEU A 369 5.69 -17.01 -8.52
N THR A 370 4.44 -17.44 -8.31
CA THR A 370 3.91 -18.67 -8.89
C THR A 370 2.66 -18.33 -9.70
N PRO A 371 2.67 -18.54 -11.04
CA PRO A 371 1.47 -18.39 -11.87
C PRO A 371 0.27 -19.19 -11.34
N LEU A 372 -0.92 -18.64 -11.50
CA LEU A 372 -2.17 -19.29 -11.07
C LEU A 372 -2.81 -20.05 -12.22
N ALA A 373 -3.54 -21.12 -11.89
CA ALA A 373 -4.37 -21.80 -12.87
C ALA A 373 -5.41 -20.84 -13.45
N CYS A 374 -5.60 -20.90 -14.77
CA CYS A 374 -6.55 -20.03 -15.47
C CYS A 374 -8.03 -20.28 -15.10
N THR A 375 -8.30 -21.36 -14.36
CA THR A 375 -9.63 -21.62 -13.78
C THR A 375 -9.95 -20.71 -12.60
N LEU A 376 -8.93 -20.15 -11.95
CA LEU A 376 -9.12 -19.31 -10.78
C LEU A 376 -9.56 -17.91 -11.19
N PRO A 377 -10.65 -17.38 -10.64
CA PRO A 377 -11.13 -16.06 -10.98
C PRO A 377 -10.21 -14.98 -10.40
N GLN A 378 -9.67 -14.11 -11.26
CA GLN A 378 -8.86 -12.93 -10.89
C GLN A 378 -9.45 -11.65 -11.46
N ARG A 379 -9.06 -10.49 -10.95
CA ARG A 379 -9.50 -9.20 -11.48
C ARG A 379 -8.63 -8.74 -12.65
N LEU A 380 -8.92 -7.58 -13.22
CA LEU A 380 -8.04 -6.88 -14.17
C LEU A 380 -7.73 -5.48 -13.65
N TYR A 381 -6.51 -4.98 -13.90
CA TYR A 381 -6.20 -3.56 -13.75
C TYR A 381 -6.62 -2.82 -15.03
N CYS A 382 -7.47 -1.81 -14.89
CA CYS A 382 -7.99 -1.00 -15.98
C CYS A 382 -7.45 0.42 -15.85
N LEU A 383 -6.70 0.86 -16.85
CA LEU A 383 -6.01 2.15 -16.88
C LEU A 383 -6.53 2.95 -18.08
N ALA A 384 -6.92 4.21 -17.86
CA ALA A 384 -7.28 5.10 -18.96
C ALA A 384 -6.07 5.40 -19.85
N ASP A 385 -6.27 5.38 -21.17
CA ASP A 385 -5.28 5.71 -22.22
C ASP A 385 -5.84 6.82 -23.13
N ASN A 386 -6.05 8.01 -22.55
CA ASN A 386 -6.55 9.18 -23.27
C ASN A 386 -5.51 10.31 -23.31
N ASP A 387 -5.69 11.28 -24.20
CA ASP A 387 -4.76 12.39 -24.46
C ASP A 387 -4.95 13.60 -23.52
N THR A 388 -6.07 13.69 -22.80
CA THR A 388 -6.35 14.81 -21.89
C THR A 388 -6.38 14.38 -20.43
N LEU A 389 -5.60 15.07 -19.60
CA LEU A 389 -5.54 14.86 -18.15
C LEU A 389 -6.76 15.43 -17.39
N PHE A 390 -7.62 16.20 -18.06
CA PHE A 390 -8.74 16.92 -17.45
C PHE A 390 -10.07 16.47 -18.06
N ALA A 391 -10.98 16.03 -17.21
CA ALA A 391 -12.41 16.02 -17.48
C ALA A 391 -13.04 16.95 -16.44
N ASP A 392 -13.77 17.97 -16.88
CA ASP A 392 -14.27 19.08 -16.04
C ASP A 392 -15.39 18.68 -15.06
N THR A 393 -15.47 17.41 -14.67
CA THR A 393 -16.57 16.85 -13.88
C THR A 393 -16.05 15.96 -12.75
N PHE A 394 -15.42 16.54 -11.71
CA PHE A 394 -15.23 15.91 -10.39
C PHE A 394 -15.12 16.92 -9.24
#